data_AF-A0A920YUW1-F1
#
_entry.id   AF-A0A920YUW1-F1
#
_cell.length_a   1.000
_cell.length_b   1.000
_cell.length_c   1.000
_cell.angle_alpha   90.00
_cell.angle_beta   90.00
_cell.angle_gamma   90.00
#
_symmetry.space_group_name_H-M   'P 1'
#
loop_
_entity.id
_entity.type
_entity.pdbx_description
1 polymer ?
#
loop_
_entity_poly.entity_id
_entity_poly.type
_entity_poly.pdbx_seq_one_letter_code
_entity_poly.pdbx_strand_id
1 'polypeptide(L)' 'VNVVPFTDEAEISGYAKEAVAAIQKAGIIKGTGDGRFAPKNNTTRAEAAAIIYRLFEKIR' A
#
# COMPACT_ATOMS: atom_id res chain seq x y z
N VAL A 1 12.96 -4.67 -5.41
CA VAL A 1 11.56 -5.14 -5.41
C VAL A 1 10.90 -4.58 -6.65
N ASN A 2 10.45 -5.44 -7.56
CA ASN A 2 9.70 -4.99 -8.74
C ASN A 2 8.34 -4.46 -8.27
N VAL A 3 8.03 -3.21 -8.60
CA VAL A 3 6.72 -2.59 -8.39
C VAL A 3 5.78 -3.29 -9.36
N VAL A 4 4.90 -4.15 -8.85
CA VAL A 4 3.87 -4.81 -9.68
C VAL A 4 2.65 -3.91 -9.64
N PRO A 5 2.17 -3.39 -10.80
CA PRO A 5 0.97 -2.57 -10.84
C PRO A 5 -0.21 -3.30 -10.21
N PHE A 6 -0.97 -2.61 -9.37
CA PHE A 6 -2.21 -3.15 -8.84
C PHE A 6 -3.27 -3.18 -9.94
N THR A 7 -4.12 -4.20 -9.96
CA THR A 7 -5.16 -4.33 -10.99
C THR A 7 -6.21 -3.21 -10.92
N ASP A 8 -6.33 -2.54 -9.77
CA ASP A 8 -7.21 -1.41 -9.51
C ASP A 8 -6.45 -0.08 -9.37
N GLU A 9 -5.25 0.05 -9.95
CA GLU A 9 -4.46 1.29 -9.94
C GLU A 9 -5.23 2.50 -10.52
N ALA A 10 -6.11 2.26 -11.48
CA ALA A 10 -6.97 3.30 -12.06
C ALA A 10 -7.93 3.93 -11.03
N GLU A 11 -8.23 3.23 -9.94
CA GLU A 11 -9.08 3.73 -8.85
C GLU A 11 -8.31 4.55 -7.80
N ILE A 12 -6.98 4.58 -7.88
CA ILE A 12 -6.13 5.34 -6.96
C ILE A 12 -6.20 6.81 -7.35
N SER A 13 -6.63 7.64 -6.40
CA SER A 13 -6.62 9.10 -6.54
C SER A 13 -5.24 9.62 -6.96
N GLY A 14 -5.20 10.60 -7.86
CA GLY A 14 -3.95 11.10 -8.43
C GLY A 14 -2.91 11.51 -7.38
N TYR A 15 -3.34 12.17 -6.30
CA TYR A 15 -2.46 12.58 -5.20
C TYR A 15 -1.81 11.40 -4.44
N ALA A 16 -2.42 10.21 -4.47
CA ALA A 16 -1.99 9.05 -3.71
C ALA A 16 -1.07 8.12 -4.53
N LYS A 17 -1.03 8.24 -5.86
CA LYS A 17 -0.30 7.30 -6.74
C LYS A 17 1.17 7.19 -6.39
N GLU A 18 1.86 8.31 -6.23
CA GLU A 18 3.29 8.33 -5.88
C GLU A 18 3.54 7.72 -4.50
N ALA A 19 2.71 8.08 -3.51
CA ALA A 19 2.82 7.54 -2.16
C ALA A 19 2.60 6.02 -2.13
N VAL A 20 1.58 5.52 -2.85
CA VAL A 20 1.28 4.08 -2.95
C VAL A 20 2.43 3.33 -3.63
N ALA A 21 2.99 3.87 -4.72
CA ALA A 21 4.14 3.26 -5.38
C ALA A 21 5.38 3.22 -4.45
N ALA A 22 5.63 4.29 -3.69
CA ALA A 22 6.76 4.37 -2.76
C ALA A 22 6.65 3.33 -1.63
N ILE A 23 5.50 3.23 -0.97
CA ILE A 23 5.28 2.28 0.13
C ILE A 23 5.20 0.82 -0.35
N GLN A 24 4.75 0.58 -1.59
CA GLN A 24 4.81 -0.74 -2.21
C GLN A 24 6.27 -1.13 -2.51
N LYS A 25 7.06 -0.23 -3.09
CA LYS A 25 8.49 -0.45 -3.36
C LYS A 25 9.29 -0.70 -2.07
N ALA A 26 8.92 -0.03 -0.99
CA ALA A 26 9.48 -0.25 0.34
C ALA A 26 9.06 -1.61 0.97
N GLY A 27 8.08 -2.30 0.40
CA GLY A 27 7.54 -3.56 0.90
C GLY A 27 6.65 -3.41 2.14
N ILE A 28 6.17 -2.19 2.43
CA ILE A 28 5.31 -1.88 3.57
C ILE A 28 3.88 -2.37 3.28
N ILE A 29 3.41 -2.15 2.05
CA ILE A 29 2.12 -2.61 1.54
C ILE A 29 2.33 -3.64 0.43
N LYS A 30 1.48 -4.68 0.44
CA LYS A 30 1.42 -5.73 -0.58
C LYS A 30 0.05 -5.81 -1.30
N GLY A 31 -0.91 -4.98 -0.90
CA GLY A 31 -2.30 -5.09 -1.36
C GLY A 31 -3.12 -6.13 -0.58
N THR A 32 -4.32 -6.44 -1.05
CA THR A 32 -5.28 -7.33 -0.38
C THR A 32 -5.05 -8.82 -0.65
N GLY A 33 -4.04 -9.18 -1.46
CA GLY A 33 -3.71 -10.57 -1.83
C GLY A 33 -4.10 -10.94 -3.26
N ASP A 34 -5.15 -10.33 -3.82
CA ASP A 34 -5.67 -10.62 -5.16
C ASP A 34 -5.05 -9.74 -6.27
N GLY A 35 -3.86 -9.19 -6.02
CA GLY A 35 -3.24 -8.18 -6.90
C GLY A 35 -3.91 -6.80 -6.84
N ARG A 36 -4.80 -6.57 -5.86
CA ARG A 36 -5.53 -5.30 -5.64
C ARG A 36 -4.94 -4.47 -4.51
N PHE A 37 -5.03 -3.15 -4.64
CA PHE A 37 -4.76 -2.19 -3.56
C PHE A 37 -6.03 -1.83 -2.77
N ALA A 38 -7.21 -1.85 -3.42
CA ALA A 38 -8.50 -1.48 -2.84
C ALA A 38 -8.53 -0.04 -2.25
N PRO A 39 -8.24 1.01 -3.05
CA PRO A 39 -8.08 2.39 -2.56
C PRO A 39 -9.32 3.02 -1.92
N LYS A 40 -10.51 2.49 -2.20
CA LYS A 40 -11.80 2.98 -1.68
C LYS A 40 -12.32 2.19 -0.48
N ASN A 41 -11.64 1.10 -0.11
CA ASN A 41 -12.05 0.30 1.05
C ASN A 41 -11.60 0.99 2.34
N ASN A 42 -12.40 0.79 3.40
CA ASN A 42 -12.00 1.19 4.73
C ASN A 42 -10.87 0.27 5.23
N THR A 43 -9.86 0.88 5.83
CA THR A 43 -8.81 0.17 6.56
C THR A 43 -9.29 -0.16 7.98
N THR A 44 -9.01 -1.38 8.43
CA THR A 44 -9.20 -1.78 9.83
C THR A 44 -8.09 -1.24 10.73
N ARG A 45 -8.35 -1.15 12.04
CA ARG A 45 -7.34 -0.74 13.03
C ARG A 45 -6.10 -1.65 13.01
N ALA A 46 -6.29 -2.95 12.79
CA ALA A 46 -5.21 -3.93 12.72
C ALA A 46 -4.31 -3.70 11.50
N GLU A 47 -4.91 -3.44 10.32
CA GLU A 47 -4.17 -3.14 9.10
C GLU A 47 -3.40 -1.82 9.22
N ALA A 48 -4.03 -0.77 9.75
CA ALA A 48 -3.35 0.50 10.01
C ALA A 48 -2.14 0.32 10.93
N ALA A 49 -2.30 -0.39 12.04
CA ALA A 49 -1.21 -0.67 12.98
C ALA A 49 -0.08 -1.47 12.32
N ALA A 50 -0.41 -2.47 11.50
CA ALA A 50 0.59 -3.25 10.76
C ALA A 50 1.38 -2.40 9.76
N ILE A 51 0.73 -1.45 9.07
CA ILE A 51 1.40 -0.51 8.15
C ILE A 51 2.36 0.40 8.93
N ILE A 52 1.91 1.00 10.03
CA ILE A 52 2.73 1.87 10.88
C ILE A 52 3.93 1.12 11.44
N TYR A 53 3.72 -0.11 11.92
CA TYR A 53 4.80 -0.96 12.45
C TYR A 53 5.87 -1.25 11.38
N ARG A 54 5.45 -1.66 10.17
CA ARG A 54 6.39 -1.92 9.06
C ARG A 54 7.12 -0.65 8.60
N LEU A 55 6.44 0.50 8.64
CA LEU A 55 7.08 1.78 8.35
C LEU A 55 8.17 2.08 9.38
N PHE A 56 7.88 1.90 10.67
CA PHE A 56 8.83 2.12 11.75
C PHE A 56 10.07 1.21 11.62
N GLU A 57 9.87 -0.07 11.31
CA GLU A 57 10.95 -1.05 11.04
C GLU A 57 11.82 -0.68 9.81
N LYS A 58 11.34 0.14 8.89
CA LYS A 58 12.10 0.59 7.71
C LYS A 58 12.92 1.85 7.94
N ILE A 59 12.55 2.66 8.93
CA ILE A 59 13.19 3.95 9.21
C ILE A 59 14.24 3.82 10.32
N ARG A 60 14.10 2.82 11.19
CA ARG A 60 15.13 2.45 12.17
C ARG A 60 16.32 1.78 11.49
#